data_AF-A0A7T5US24-F1
#
_entry.id   AF-A0A7T5US24-F1
#
_cell.length_a   1.000
_cell.length_b   1.000
_cell.length_c   1.000
_cell.angle_alpha   90.00
_cell.angle_beta   90.00
_cell.angle_gamma   90.00
#
_symmetry.space_group_name_H-M   'P 1'
#
loop_
_entity.id
_entity.type
_entity.pdbx_description
1 polymer ?
#
loop_
_entity_poly.entity_id
_entity_poly.type
_entity_poly.pdbx_seq_one_letter_code
_entity_poly.pdbx_strand_id
1 'polypeptide(L)' 'MAEEVIVAQAQTIAEKLNDPGGIWFYYKAIRILGFDICYQLCSHTLDKYRRGEIKISPGAYYNGCVAKEIQERRGHAA' A
#
# COMPACT_ATOMS: atom_id res chain seq x y z
N MET A 1 -1.18 -21.88 0.77
CA MET A 1 -0.12 -21.35 1.67
C MET A 1 0.42 -19.99 1.24
N ALA A 2 1.19 -19.83 0.16
CA ALA A 2 1.76 -18.51 -0.18
C ALA A 2 0.70 -17.46 -0.60
N GLU A 3 -0.32 -17.88 -1.35
CA GLU A 3 -1.42 -17.01 -1.82
C GLU A 3 -2.25 -16.44 -0.66
N GLU A 4 -2.61 -17.29 0.31
CA GLU A 4 -3.40 -16.93 1.49
C GLU A 4 -2.65 -15.94 2.38
N VAL A 5 -1.32 -16.06 2.47
CA VAL A 5 -0.48 -15.11 3.20
C VAL A 5 -0.54 -13.73 2.56
N ILE A 6 -0.46 -13.62 1.23
CA ILE A 6 -0.53 -12.33 0.53
C ILE A 6 -1.92 -11.70 0.68
N VAL A 7 -2.98 -12.51 0.63
CA VAL A 7 -4.36 -12.02 0.88
C VAL A 7 -4.50 -11.48 2.30
N ALA A 8 -4.03 -12.22 3.31
CA ALA A 8 -4.07 -11.76 4.71
C ALA A 8 -3.24 -10.48 4.93
N GLN A 9 -2.10 -10.36 4.27
CA GLN A 9 -1.27 -9.16 4.28
C GLN A 9 -2.00 -7.96 3.62
N ALA A 10 -2.68 -8.18 2.50
CA ALA A 10 -3.47 -7.15 1.83
C ALA A 10 -4.66 -6.70 2.70
N GLN A 11 -5.34 -7.62 3.38
CA GLN A 11 -6.39 -7.32 4.35
C GLN A 11 -5.85 -6.50 5.52
N THR A 12 -4.69 -6.87 6.07
CA THR A 12 -4.03 -6.12 7.15
C THR A 12 -3.78 -4.65 6.77
N ILE A 13 -3.32 -4.39 5.54
CA ILE A 13 -3.11 -3.02 5.05
C ILE A 13 -4.44 -2.29 4.87
N ALA A 14 -5.45 -2.96 4.30
CA ALA A 14 -6.78 -2.39 4.10
C ALA A 14 -7.45 -1.98 5.42
N GLU A 15 -7.38 -2.84 6.43
CA GLU A 15 -7.90 -2.56 7.77
C GLU A 15 -7.20 -1.35 8.40
N LYS A 16 -5.86 -1.31 8.33
CA LYS A 16 -5.05 -0.20 8.84
C LYS A 16 -5.40 1.14 8.19
N LEU A 17 -5.66 1.15 6.89
CA LEU A 17 -6.02 2.35 6.13
C LEU A 17 -7.51 2.69 6.21
N ASN A 18 -8.32 1.83 6.85
CA ASN A 18 -9.78 1.88 6.83
C ASN A 18 -10.33 1.95 5.39
N ASP A 19 -9.75 1.14 4.50
CA ASP A 19 -10.08 1.06 3.06
C ASP A 19 -10.29 -0.40 2.62
N PRO A 20 -11.44 -1.02 2.99
CA PRO A 20 -11.74 -2.40 2.59
C PRO A 20 -11.90 -2.55 1.07
N GLY A 21 -12.22 -1.47 0.33
CA GLY A 21 -12.31 -1.48 -1.13
C GLY A 21 -10.95 -1.64 -1.82
N GLY A 22 -9.86 -1.34 -1.12
CA GLY A 22 -8.49 -1.38 -1.64
C GLY A 22 -7.83 -2.77 -1.68
N ILE A 23 -8.42 -3.81 -1.06
CA ILE A 23 -7.77 -5.13 -0.86
C ILE A 23 -7.16 -5.70 -2.14
N TRP A 24 -7.91 -5.68 -3.26
CA TRP A 24 -7.41 -6.25 -4.52
C TRP A 24 -6.22 -5.47 -5.10
N PHE A 25 -6.23 -4.14 -4.94
CA PHE A 25 -5.10 -3.31 -5.32
C PHE A 25 -3.88 -3.60 -4.45
N TYR A 26 -4.06 -3.76 -3.14
CA TYR A 26 -2.97 -4.07 -2.19
C TYR A 26 -2.37 -5.46 -2.41
N TYR A 27 -3.21 -6.45 -2.70
CA TYR A 27 -2.77 -7.78 -3.09
C TYR A 27 -1.84 -7.72 -4.32
N LYS A 28 -2.24 -6.98 -5.37
CA LYS A 28 -1.40 -6.79 -6.56
C LYS A 28 -0.11 -6.04 -6.24
N ALA A 29 -0.19 -5.01 -5.40
CA ALA A 29 0.97 -4.24 -4.97
C ALA A 29 1.99 -5.11 -4.24
N ILE A 30 1.55 -5.93 -3.29
CA ILE A 30 2.41 -6.86 -2.53
C ILE A 30 3.08 -7.87 -3.46
N ARG A 31 2.38 -8.37 -4.50
CA ARG A 31 2.99 -9.27 -5.50
C ARG A 31 4.09 -8.61 -6.33
N ILE A 32 4.03 -7.30 -6.52
CA ILE A 32 4.98 -6.56 -7.36
C ILE A 32 6.13 -6.01 -6.53
N LEU A 33 5.83 -5.41 -5.38
CA LEU A 33 6.78 -4.69 -4.54
C LEU A 33 7.29 -5.52 -3.36
N GLY A 34 6.57 -6.57 -2.96
CA GLY A 34 6.78 -7.27 -1.70
C GLY A 34 6.05 -6.59 -0.54
N PHE A 35 5.77 -7.37 0.50
CA PHE A 35 5.00 -6.91 1.66
C PHE A 35 5.70 -5.81 2.45
N ASP A 36 7.02 -5.91 2.65
CA ASP A 36 7.76 -4.95 3.48
C ASP A 36 7.64 -3.52 2.96
N ILE A 37 7.76 -3.33 1.63
CA ILE A 37 7.64 -2.02 0.99
C ILE A 37 6.20 -1.49 1.12
N CYS A 38 5.21 -2.32 0.82
CA CYS A 38 3.81 -1.94 1.01
C CYS A 38 3.49 -1.57 2.47
N TYR A 39 4.04 -2.31 3.43
CA TYR A 39 3.84 -2.04 4.85
C TYR A 39 4.51 -0.72 5.28
N GLN A 40 5.73 -0.44 4.82
CA GLN A 40 6.43 0.82 5.07
C GLN A 40 5.65 2.02 4.52
N LEU A 41 5.14 1.92 3.29
CA LEU A 41 4.31 2.96 2.68
C LEU A 41 2.99 3.16 3.45
N CYS A 42 2.39 2.08 3.97
CA CYS A 42 1.20 2.16 4.82
C CYS A 42 1.51 2.90 6.12
N SER A 43 2.58 2.52 6.83
CA SER A 43 3.02 3.17 8.07
C SER A 43 3.31 4.66 7.86
N HIS A 44 4.04 5.01 6.80
CA HIS A 44 4.32 6.40 6.44
C HIS A 44 3.05 7.20 6.18
N THR A 45 2.09 6.61 5.46
CA THR A 45 0.82 7.25 5.15
C THR A 45 0.01 7.56 6.42
N LEU A 46 -0.08 6.60 7.33
CA LEU A 46 -0.77 6.79 8.62
C LEU A 46 -0.08 7.84 9.49
N ASP A 47 1.25 7.89 9.49
CA ASP A 47 2.00 8.89 10.24
C ASP A 47 1.71 10.30 9.72
N LYS A 48 1.70 10.49 8.40
CA LYS A 48 1.31 11.75 7.76
C LYS A 48 -0.13 12.15 8.06
N TYR A 49 -1.05 11.19 8.01
CA TYR A 49 -2.45 11.44 8.34
C TYR A 49 -2.62 11.88 9.79
N ARG A 50 -1.97 11.18 10.73
CA ARG A 50 -1.99 11.50 12.15
C ARG A 50 -1.43 12.89 12.46
N ARG A 51 -0.41 13.33 11.72
CA ARG A 51 0.18 14.67 11.83
C ARG A 51 -0.64 15.77 11.13
N GLY A 52 -1.70 15.40 10.39
CA GLY A 52 -2.51 16.35 9.62
C GLY A 52 -1.83 16.88 8.37
N GLU A 53 -0.76 16.23 7.89
CA GLU A 53 0.02 16.66 6.72
C GLU A 53 -0.70 16.36 5.39
N ILE A 54 -1.65 15.42 5.41
CA ILE A 54 -2.47 15.07 4.24
C ILE A 54 -3.95 15.32 4.55
N LYS A 55 -4.66 15.87 3.56
CA LYS A 55 -6.09 16.23 3.67
C LYS A 55 -7.04 15.24 3.00
N ILE A 56 -6.49 14.21 2.35
CA ILE A 56 -7.24 13.14 1.70
C ILE A 56 -7.27 11.90 2.58
N SER A 57 -8.11 10.91 2.23
CA SER A 57 -8.15 9.66 2.98
C SER A 57 -6.79 8.93 2.92
N PRO A 58 -6.40 8.23 4.00
CA PRO A 58 -5.17 7.42 4.02
C PRO A 58 -5.09 6.44 2.85
N GLY A 59 -6.19 5.74 2.54
CA GLY A 59 -6.26 4.82 1.41
C GLY A 59 -5.93 5.48 0.07
N ALA A 60 -6.51 6.66 -0.21
CA ALA A 60 -6.24 7.39 -1.45
C ALA A 60 -4.79 7.86 -1.56
N TYR A 61 -4.22 8.38 -0.47
CA TYR A 61 -2.81 8.79 -0.45
C TYR A 61 -1.87 7.59 -0.65
N TYR A 62 -2.13 6.50 0.08
CA TYR A 62 -1.37 5.26 -0.02
C TYR A 62 -1.39 4.69 -1.44
N ASN A 63 -2.56 4.66 -2.09
CA ASN A 63 -2.71 4.21 -3.48
C ASN A 63 -1.80 4.99 -4.43
N GLY A 64 -1.71 6.32 -4.26
CA GLY A 64 -0.81 7.18 -5.01
C GLY A 64 0.67 6.86 -4.76
N CYS A 65 1.06 6.64 -3.50
CA CYS A 65 2.43 6.25 -3.14
C CYS A 65 2.84 4.91 -3.76
N VAL A 66 1.97 3.89 -3.66
CA VAL A 66 2.21 2.57 -4.26
C VAL A 66 2.32 2.65 -5.78
N ALA A 67 1.41 3.36 -6.44
CA ALA A 67 1.44 3.51 -7.89
C ALA A 67 2.75 4.17 -8.36
N LYS A 68 3.20 5.20 -7.63
CA LYS A 68 4.47 5.89 -7.90
C LYS A 68 5.67 4.94 -7.71
N GLU A 69 5.73 4.20 -6.62
CA GLU A 69 6.81 3.24 -6.34
C GLU A 69 6.90 2.14 -7.43
N ILE A 70 5.74 1.63 -7.88
CA ILE A 70 5.67 0.66 -8.99
C ILE A 70 6.23 1.27 -10.28
N GLN A 71 5.90 2.53 -10.57
CA GLN A 71 6.37 3.22 -11.76
C GLN A 71 7.88 3.46 -11.73
N GLU A 72 8.44 3.91 -10.61
CA GLU A 72 9.87 4.17 -10.45
C GLU A 72 10.70 2.89 -10.65
N ARG A 73 10.26 1.76 -10.10
CA ARG A 73 10.94 0.46 -10.29
C ARG A 73 10.86 -0.07 -11.72
N ARG A 74 9.78 0.24 -12.44
CA ARG A 74 9.67 -0.10 -13.87
C ARG A 74 10.56 0.78 -14.74
N GLY A 75 10.76 2.05 -14.36
CA GLY A 75 11.61 2.99 -15.09
C GLY A 75 13.11 2.76 -14.91
N HIS A 76 13.53 2.12 -13.82
CA HIS A 76 14.95 1.80 -13.56
C HIS A 76 15.39 0.43 -14.12
N ALA A 77 14.49 -0.33 -14.72
CA ALA A 77 14.77 -1.63 -15.33
C ALA A 77 15.10 -1.54 -16.84
N ALA A 78 15.36 -0.34 -17.36
CA ALA A 78 15.70 -0.05 -18.76
C ALA A 78 17.15 0.43 -18.90
#